data_AF-A0A1F1KCS2-F1
#
_entry.id   AF-A0A1F1KCS2-F1
#
_cell.length_a   1.000
_cell.length_b   1.000
_cell.length_c   1.000
_cell.angle_alpha   90.00
_cell.angle_beta   90.00
_cell.angle_gamma   90.00
#
_symmetry.space_group_name_H-M   'P 1'
#
loop_
_entity.id
_entity.type
_entity.pdbx_description
1 polymer ?
#
loop_
_entity_poly.entity_id
_entity_poly.type
_entity_poly.pdbx_seq_one_letter_code
_entity_poly.pdbx_strand_id
1 'polypeptide(L)'
;MRKWLLGAPLAALAAVAATDLRQTRYPVLRTFPVLGHARMALTAIGPELRQYIVAGNDEERPFTRDQRDWVYESAEARATTFGFGTDNDIEFLEGYPIVKQRTFSDVTLSARPHAGQQLPLPPAKVLGAARGRARAYRPESLVSISAMSYGALSAPAVESLNRGAALSGALHNTGEGGLSPYHQNGADLVFQIGTAYFGVRDDDGRFDIDKLVALAEKHPIRAIEIKLSQGAKPGLGGLLPAAKITEEVAAIRGIPLGEDCASPSRHTAFHDVDSMLDLVEEIADRTGLPVGIKSAVGNMGFWEDLATAMVPRDRGVDFITIDGGEGGTGAGPLVFTDAVSLPFRLGFPRVYSVFAEAGLADDVMFIGSGKLGIPENAVVALALGVDMINVAREPMLSVGCIQAQKCHTGGCPTGVATQNPWLVRGVDPTTMAVRCSNYIRSLRRELVKVAGAVGVPHPGLIGPTDVELARGTRDAHTLADVYGYRDGWGLPGEDDARAITEFMVASGVAEYTTAVTPPGIGPRD
;
A
#
# COMPACT_ATOMS: atom_id res chain seq x y z
N MET A 1 -58.35 -19.47 17.05
CA MET A 1 -57.06 -19.80 16.39
C MET A 1 -56.97 -21.31 16.19
N ARG A 2 -56.85 -21.78 14.94
CA ARG A 2 -56.81 -23.23 14.61
C ARG A 2 -55.55 -23.87 15.20
N LYS A 3 -55.71 -24.90 16.05
CA LYS A 3 -54.61 -25.67 16.69
C LYS A 3 -53.56 -26.21 15.69
N TRP A 4 -53.92 -26.40 14.43
CA TRP A 4 -53.03 -26.80 13.34
C TRP A 4 -51.95 -25.77 12.97
N LEU A 5 -52.17 -24.47 13.22
CA LEU A 5 -51.18 -23.41 12.99
C LEU A 5 -49.99 -23.48 13.97
N LEU A 6 -50.17 -24.13 15.14
CA LEU A 6 -49.10 -24.37 16.12
C LEU A 6 -48.39 -25.71 15.89
N GLY A 7 -49.03 -26.67 15.20
CA GLY A 7 -48.46 -28.00 14.96
C GLY A 7 -47.44 -28.05 13.82
N ALA A 8 -47.62 -27.24 12.77
CA ALA A 8 -46.72 -27.22 11.62
C ALA A 8 -45.28 -26.78 11.96
N PRO A 9 -45.04 -25.74 12.79
CA PRO A 9 -43.70 -25.37 13.22
C PRO A 9 -43.01 -26.45 14.06
N LEU A 10 -43.76 -27.10 14.96
CA LEU A 10 -43.27 -28.20 15.80
C LEU A 10 -42.88 -29.42 14.97
N ALA A 11 -43.69 -29.77 13.96
CA ALA A 11 -43.38 -30.85 13.03
C ALA A 11 -42.14 -30.54 12.18
N ALA A 12 -42.00 -29.30 11.71
CA ALA A 12 -40.82 -28.86 10.97
C ALA A 12 -39.54 -28.91 11.84
N LEU A 13 -39.60 -28.44 13.08
CA LEU A 13 -38.50 -28.52 14.04
C LEU A 13 -38.12 -29.97 14.37
N ALA A 14 -39.10 -30.85 14.54
CA ALA A 14 -38.86 -32.28 14.76
C ALA A 14 -38.20 -32.96 13.55
N ALA A 15 -38.60 -32.58 12.32
CA ALA A 15 -37.98 -33.07 11.10
C ALA A 15 -36.52 -32.58 10.96
N VAL A 16 -36.26 -31.30 11.25
CA VAL A 16 -34.89 -30.76 11.29
C VAL A 16 -34.05 -31.48 12.36
N ALA A 17 -34.58 -31.65 13.58
CA ALA A 17 -33.89 -32.35 14.66
C ALA A 17 -33.56 -33.80 14.29
N ALA A 18 -34.50 -34.52 13.66
CA ALA A 18 -34.27 -35.89 13.20
C ALA A 18 -33.20 -35.97 12.10
N THR A 19 -33.13 -34.95 11.23
CA THR A 19 -32.11 -34.84 10.19
C THR A 19 -30.73 -34.54 10.80
N ASP A 20 -30.68 -33.62 11.77
CA ASP A 20 -29.48 -33.23 12.51
C ASP A 20 -28.85 -34.39 13.31
N LEU A 21 -29.69 -35.26 13.89
CA LEU A 21 -29.25 -36.45 14.64
C LEU A 21 -28.68 -37.56 13.74
N ARG A 22 -29.14 -37.63 12.49
CA ARG A 22 -28.76 -38.66 11.51
C ARG A 22 -27.55 -38.27 10.67
N GLN A 23 -27.37 -36.98 10.41
CA GLN A 23 -26.20 -36.51 9.65
C GLN A 23 -24.91 -36.72 10.47
N THR A 24 -23.83 -37.07 9.77
CA THR A 24 -22.51 -37.35 10.37
C THR A 24 -21.47 -36.26 10.08
N ARG A 25 -21.84 -35.23 9.31
CA ARG A 25 -20.93 -34.22 8.74
C ARG A 25 -20.55 -33.13 9.75
N TYR A 26 -21.47 -32.72 10.62
CA TYR A 26 -21.27 -31.64 11.58
C TYR A 26 -21.56 -32.11 13.01
N PRO A 27 -20.53 -32.37 13.84
CA PRO A 27 -20.71 -32.85 15.21
C PRO A 27 -21.61 -31.96 16.06
N VAL A 28 -21.49 -30.63 15.93
CA VAL A 28 -22.27 -29.64 16.70
C VAL A 28 -23.78 -29.76 16.45
N LEU A 29 -24.20 -29.95 15.20
CA LEU A 29 -25.63 -30.15 14.86
C LEU A 29 -26.15 -31.47 15.44
N ARG A 30 -25.30 -32.50 15.50
CA ARG A 30 -25.67 -33.81 16.05
C ARG A 30 -25.75 -33.81 17.58
N THR A 31 -24.87 -33.07 18.26
CA THR A 31 -24.87 -32.93 19.72
C THR A 31 -25.95 -31.98 20.22
N PHE A 32 -26.26 -30.92 19.47
CA PHE A 32 -27.29 -29.94 19.78
C PHE A 32 -28.23 -29.73 18.58
N PRO A 33 -29.15 -30.70 18.30
CA PRO A 33 -30.09 -30.58 17.19
C PRO A 33 -30.91 -29.30 17.28
N VAL A 34 -31.19 -28.67 16.13
CA VAL A 34 -31.86 -27.36 16.02
C VAL A 34 -31.03 -26.19 16.58
N LEU A 35 -30.57 -26.25 17.83
CA LEU A 35 -29.79 -25.17 18.48
C LEU A 35 -28.44 -24.93 17.81
N GLY A 36 -27.82 -25.97 17.26
CA GLY A 36 -26.58 -25.83 16.51
C GLY A 36 -26.73 -24.95 15.27
N HIS A 37 -27.91 -24.91 14.63
CA HIS A 37 -28.19 -23.99 13.51
C HIS A 37 -28.20 -22.54 13.97
N ALA A 38 -28.75 -22.25 15.15
CA ALA A 38 -28.70 -20.90 15.73
C ALA A 38 -27.25 -20.48 16.02
N ARG A 39 -26.42 -21.38 16.56
CA ARG A 39 -24.97 -21.13 16.70
C ARG A 39 -24.32 -20.86 15.35
N MET A 40 -24.59 -21.66 14.33
CA MET A 40 -24.00 -21.46 12.99
C MET A 40 -24.42 -20.13 12.38
N ALA A 41 -25.69 -19.73 12.52
CA ALA A 41 -26.18 -18.42 12.10
C ALA A 41 -25.50 -17.28 12.85
N LEU A 42 -25.39 -17.38 14.19
CA LEU A 42 -24.69 -16.39 15.02
C LEU A 42 -23.19 -16.33 14.72
N THR A 43 -22.53 -17.46 14.45
CA THR A 43 -21.13 -17.49 14.02
C THR A 43 -20.98 -16.89 12.62
N ALA A 44 -21.95 -17.07 11.72
CA ALA A 44 -21.90 -16.55 10.36
C ALA A 44 -22.12 -15.04 10.27
N ILE A 45 -22.94 -14.46 11.16
CA ILE A 45 -23.25 -13.02 11.23
C ILE A 45 -22.40 -12.29 12.29
N GLY A 46 -21.79 -13.05 13.20
CA GLY A 46 -21.05 -12.55 14.35
C GLY A 46 -19.88 -11.62 14.01
N PRO A 47 -19.02 -11.91 13.01
CA PRO A 47 -17.95 -11.01 12.60
C PRO A 47 -18.45 -9.61 12.22
N GLU A 48 -19.52 -9.54 11.44
CA GLU A 48 -20.15 -8.29 11.03
C GLU A 48 -20.79 -7.56 12.21
N LEU A 49 -21.48 -8.26 13.12
CA LEU A 49 -22.09 -7.62 14.28
C LEU A 49 -21.05 -7.08 15.27
N ARG A 50 -19.92 -7.77 15.45
CA ARG A 50 -18.86 -7.32 16.36
C ARG A 50 -18.27 -5.98 15.93
N GLN A 51 -18.08 -5.79 14.62
CA GLN A 51 -17.59 -4.54 14.03
C GLN A 51 -18.49 -3.33 14.33
N TYR A 52 -19.81 -3.50 14.43
CA TYR A 52 -20.73 -2.37 14.62
C TYR A 52 -21.27 -2.21 16.04
N ILE A 53 -21.33 -3.29 16.84
CA ILE A 53 -22.07 -3.30 18.11
C ILE A 53 -21.15 -3.52 19.33
N VAL A 54 -20.00 -4.17 19.17
CA VAL A 54 -19.24 -4.70 20.32
C VAL A 54 -17.81 -4.15 20.42
N ALA A 55 -17.09 -3.99 19.31
CA ALA A 55 -15.69 -3.58 19.35
C ALA A 55 -15.52 -2.13 19.79
N GLY A 56 -14.53 -1.88 20.66
CA GLY A 56 -14.05 -0.54 20.95
C GLY A 56 -13.38 0.11 19.74
N ASN A 57 -13.17 1.44 19.79
CA ASN A 57 -12.62 2.20 18.67
C ASN A 57 -11.25 1.67 18.19
N ASP A 58 -10.40 1.20 19.11
CA ASP A 58 -9.01 0.76 18.84
C ASP A 58 -8.80 -0.76 18.78
N GLU A 59 -9.86 -1.56 18.89
CA GLU A 59 -9.72 -3.02 18.99
C GLU A 59 -9.70 -3.73 17.63
N GLU A 60 -10.28 -3.09 16.61
CA GLU A 60 -10.49 -3.75 15.32
C GLU A 60 -9.20 -3.96 14.52
N ARG A 61 -9.11 -5.12 13.86
CA ARG A 61 -7.99 -5.51 13.00
C ARG A 61 -8.50 -5.90 11.61
N PRO A 62 -7.72 -5.66 10.53
CA PRO A 62 -6.38 -5.04 10.52
C PRO A 62 -6.35 -3.51 10.73
N PHE A 63 -7.42 -2.78 10.40
CA PHE A 63 -7.57 -1.35 10.75
C PHE A 63 -8.56 -1.18 11.90
N THR A 64 -8.21 -0.28 12.82
CA THR A 64 -9.10 0.15 13.91
C THR A 64 -10.30 0.91 13.35
N ARG A 65 -11.34 1.10 14.15
CA ARG A 65 -12.50 1.87 13.72
C ARG A 65 -12.11 3.31 13.38
N ASP A 66 -11.32 3.96 14.23
CA ASP A 66 -10.86 5.32 14.02
C ASP A 66 -10.01 5.46 12.75
N GLN A 67 -9.16 4.47 12.46
CA GLN A 67 -8.40 4.44 11.22
C GLN A 67 -9.31 4.34 9.98
N ARG A 68 -10.36 3.50 10.03
CA ARG A 68 -11.31 3.40 8.92
C ARG A 68 -12.16 4.64 8.78
N ASP A 69 -12.67 5.17 9.89
CA ASP A 69 -13.51 6.36 9.92
C ASP A 69 -12.71 7.55 9.40
N TRP A 70 -11.43 7.68 9.75
CA TRP A 70 -10.53 8.67 9.15
C TRP A 70 -10.43 8.51 7.61
N VAL A 71 -10.26 7.28 7.10
CA VAL A 71 -10.24 7.05 5.64
C VAL A 71 -11.59 7.36 4.99
N TYR A 72 -12.71 7.00 5.61
CA TYR A 72 -14.04 7.26 5.06
C TYR A 72 -14.40 8.74 5.06
N GLU A 73 -14.18 9.44 6.17
CA GLU A 73 -14.45 10.86 6.32
C GLU A 73 -13.54 11.68 5.39
N SER A 74 -12.25 11.33 5.29
CA SER A 74 -11.34 11.98 4.35
C SER A 74 -11.73 11.74 2.89
N ALA A 75 -12.18 10.53 2.54
CA ALA A 75 -12.68 10.22 1.20
C ALA A 75 -13.95 11.02 0.85
N GLU A 76 -14.80 11.30 1.83
CA GLU A 76 -16.01 12.13 1.68
C GLU A 76 -15.73 13.64 1.75
N ALA A 77 -14.45 14.04 1.83
CA ALA A 77 -14.02 15.43 2.03
C ALA A 77 -14.66 16.09 3.26
N ARG A 78 -14.99 15.29 4.28
CA ARG A 78 -15.47 15.75 5.58
C ARG A 78 -14.29 16.07 6.50
N ALA A 79 -14.59 16.76 7.60
CA ALA A 79 -13.58 17.12 8.58
C ALA A 79 -13.04 15.88 9.29
N THR A 80 -11.73 15.65 9.19
CA THR A 80 -11.02 14.58 9.92
C THR A 80 -10.61 15.03 11.31
N THR A 81 -11.46 15.81 11.98
CA THR A 81 -11.21 16.36 13.32
C THR A 81 -11.91 15.50 14.36
N PHE A 82 -11.14 15.00 15.32
CA PHE A 82 -11.64 14.25 16.46
C PHE A 82 -11.64 15.13 17.72
N GLY A 83 -12.61 14.94 18.61
CA GLY A 83 -12.77 15.72 19.84
C GLY A 83 -12.31 14.95 21.09
N PHE A 84 -12.26 15.65 22.22
CA PHE A 84 -12.06 15.09 23.58
C PHE A 84 -10.65 14.54 23.92
N GLY A 85 -9.82 14.16 22.95
CA GLY A 85 -8.44 13.74 23.18
C GLY A 85 -8.05 12.48 22.40
N THR A 86 -6.97 11.81 22.84
CA THR A 86 -6.55 10.51 22.29
C THR A 86 -7.22 9.37 23.06
N ASP A 87 -7.80 8.41 22.33
CA ASP A 87 -8.28 7.13 22.90
C ASP A 87 -7.13 6.10 23.01
N ASN A 88 -6.03 6.31 22.27
CA ASN A 88 -4.84 5.46 22.33
C ASN A 88 -4.15 5.52 23.70
N ASP A 89 -3.70 4.35 24.16
CA ASP A 89 -2.83 4.21 25.33
C ASP A 89 -1.39 4.64 25.00
N ILE A 90 -1.13 5.95 25.02
CA ILE A 90 0.19 6.52 24.72
C ILE A 90 1.21 6.32 25.85
N GLU A 91 0.76 6.00 27.06
CA GLU A 91 1.61 5.92 28.26
C GLU A 91 2.20 4.51 28.46
N PHE A 92 1.43 3.47 28.14
CA PHE A 92 1.81 2.08 28.41
C PHE A 92 2.02 1.23 27.15
N LEU A 93 1.62 1.71 25.96
CA LEU A 93 1.92 1.02 24.71
C LEU A 93 3.39 1.21 24.32
N GLU A 94 4.19 0.16 24.54
CA GLU A 94 5.59 0.14 24.11
C GLU A 94 5.70 0.29 22.59
N GLY A 95 6.55 1.21 22.14
CA GLY A 95 6.74 1.48 20.72
C GLY A 95 5.73 2.44 20.11
N TYR A 96 4.89 3.12 20.91
CA TYR A 96 4.03 4.19 20.41
C TYR A 96 4.89 5.37 19.90
N PRO A 97 4.68 5.85 18.66
CA PRO A 97 5.50 6.91 18.09
C PRO A 97 5.05 8.29 18.59
N ILE A 98 6.02 9.07 19.06
CA ILE A 98 5.85 10.45 19.49
C ILE A 98 6.62 11.34 18.52
N VAL A 99 5.89 12.20 17.80
CA VAL A 99 6.49 13.19 16.90
C VAL A 99 6.81 14.45 17.69
N LYS A 100 8.06 14.90 17.66
CA LYS A 100 8.50 16.08 18.41
C LYS A 100 8.20 17.35 17.63
N GLN A 101 7.30 18.17 18.18
CA GLN A 101 7.06 19.51 17.66
C GLN A 101 8.19 20.48 18.07
N ARG A 102 8.44 21.50 17.23
CA ARG A 102 9.37 22.59 17.55
C ARG A 102 8.62 23.90 17.80
N THR A 103 8.77 24.45 19.00
CA THR A 103 8.15 25.73 19.38
C THR A 103 8.65 26.89 18.52
N PHE A 104 9.93 26.86 18.16
CA PHE A 104 10.56 27.81 17.24
C PHE A 104 11.03 27.04 16.02
N SER A 105 10.59 27.46 14.84
CA SER A 105 11.03 26.93 13.56
C SER A 105 11.17 28.06 12.55
N ASP A 106 12.16 27.93 11.69
CA ASP A 106 12.42 28.87 10.60
C ASP A 106 11.43 28.66 9.44
N VAL A 107 10.70 27.55 9.44
CA VAL A 107 9.70 27.20 8.43
C VAL A 107 8.33 27.13 9.09
N THR A 108 7.37 27.83 8.50
CA THR A 108 5.96 27.74 8.84
C THR A 108 5.16 27.22 7.66
N LEU A 109 4.02 26.60 7.94
CA LEU A 109 3.07 26.27 6.90
C LEU A 109 2.13 27.45 6.68
N SER A 110 1.71 27.65 5.44
CA SER A 110 0.77 28.72 5.13
C SER A 110 -0.52 28.57 5.94
N ALA A 111 -0.89 29.61 6.69
CA ALA A 111 -2.09 29.64 7.54
C ALA A 111 -3.41 29.70 6.75
N ARG A 112 -3.36 29.72 5.41
CA ARG A 112 -4.55 29.83 4.57
C ARG A 112 -5.35 28.52 4.61
N PRO A 113 -6.67 28.58 4.88
CA PRO A 113 -7.54 27.43 4.70
C PRO A 113 -7.38 26.88 3.27
N HIS A 114 -7.15 25.58 3.15
CA HIS A 114 -6.91 24.89 1.87
C HIS A 114 -5.57 25.15 1.15
N ALA A 115 -4.63 25.92 1.73
CA ALA A 115 -3.26 25.92 1.22
C ALA A 115 -2.71 24.47 1.27
N GLY A 116 -2.30 23.95 0.11
CA GLY A 116 -1.83 22.56 -0.02
C GLY A 116 -2.87 21.54 -0.50
N GLN A 117 -4.17 21.84 -0.59
CA GLN A 117 -5.17 20.83 -1.00
C GLN A 117 -5.09 20.42 -2.48
N GLN A 118 -4.61 21.33 -3.33
CA GLN A 118 -4.44 21.10 -4.77
C GLN A 118 -2.99 21.09 -5.22
N LEU A 119 -2.04 21.22 -4.28
CA LEU A 119 -0.63 21.35 -4.62
C LEU A 119 0.00 19.96 -4.79
N PRO A 120 0.83 19.76 -5.84
CA PRO A 120 1.67 18.58 -5.93
C PRO A 120 2.53 18.45 -4.67
N LEU A 121 2.78 17.23 -4.23
CA LEU A 121 3.65 16.93 -3.10
C LEU A 121 4.62 15.84 -3.54
N PRO A 122 5.60 16.18 -4.40
CA PRO A 122 6.52 15.21 -4.97
C PRO A 122 7.49 14.66 -3.91
N PRO A 123 8.11 13.48 -4.11
CA PRO A 123 9.23 13.06 -3.28
C PRO A 123 10.45 13.97 -3.52
N ALA A 124 11.42 13.93 -2.59
CA ALA A 124 12.65 14.70 -2.72
C ALA A 124 13.48 14.22 -3.93
N LYS A 125 13.72 12.91 -4.00
CA LYS A 125 14.51 12.28 -5.07
C LYS A 125 13.78 12.27 -6.41
N VAL A 126 14.56 12.22 -7.49
CA VAL A 126 14.08 12.04 -8.87
C VAL A 126 14.25 10.57 -9.26
N LEU A 127 13.16 9.89 -9.60
CA LEU A 127 13.17 8.46 -9.89
C LEU A 127 13.97 8.16 -11.18
N GLY A 128 15.00 7.33 -11.05
CA GLY A 128 15.93 6.96 -12.13
C GLY A 128 17.03 7.97 -12.42
N ALA A 129 17.13 9.08 -11.69
CA ALA A 129 18.14 10.11 -11.95
C ALA A 129 19.57 9.66 -11.60
N ALA A 130 19.76 8.96 -10.48
CA ALA A 130 21.08 8.48 -10.06
C ALA A 130 21.73 7.52 -11.07
N ARG A 131 20.91 6.80 -11.85
CA ARG A 131 21.34 5.88 -12.91
C ARG A 131 21.31 6.51 -14.32
N GLY A 132 20.92 7.78 -14.44
CA GLY A 132 20.86 8.48 -15.72
C GLY A 132 19.81 7.93 -16.70
N ARG A 133 18.69 7.39 -16.20
CA ARG A 133 17.64 6.80 -17.05
C ARG A 133 17.05 7.85 -18.00
N ALA A 134 16.89 7.50 -19.28
CA ALA A 134 16.42 8.44 -20.31
C ALA A 134 15.05 9.06 -20.02
N ARG A 135 14.19 8.32 -19.30
CA ARG A 135 12.85 8.76 -18.85
C ARG A 135 12.79 8.97 -17.34
N ALA A 136 13.91 9.32 -16.70
CA ALA A 136 13.93 9.72 -15.30
C ALA A 136 12.96 10.89 -15.06
N TYR A 137 12.27 10.87 -13.93
CA TYR A 137 11.26 11.89 -13.61
C TYR A 137 11.02 11.99 -12.11
N ARG A 138 10.52 13.14 -11.65
CA ARG A 138 10.05 13.32 -10.28
C ARG A 138 8.53 13.08 -10.26
N PRO A 139 8.02 12.06 -9.54
CA PRO A 139 6.58 11.85 -9.38
C PRO A 139 5.90 13.10 -8.78
N GLU A 140 4.68 13.42 -9.18
CA GLU A 140 3.97 14.59 -8.63
C GLU A 140 3.46 14.39 -7.20
N SER A 141 3.37 13.13 -6.76
CA SER A 141 2.86 12.73 -5.45
C SER A 141 3.76 11.68 -4.82
N LEU A 142 4.24 11.97 -3.60
CA LEU A 142 4.96 11.00 -2.77
C LEU A 142 4.06 9.87 -2.26
N VAL A 143 2.73 10.04 -2.31
CA VAL A 143 1.75 8.99 -2.02
C VAL A 143 1.19 8.44 -3.33
N SER A 144 1.35 7.15 -3.57
CA SER A 144 0.87 6.46 -4.77
C SER A 144 0.08 5.19 -4.45
N ILE A 145 -0.72 4.72 -5.41
CA ILE A 145 -1.52 3.51 -5.25
C ILE A 145 -0.65 2.29 -5.55
N SER A 146 -0.51 1.43 -4.55
CA SER A 146 0.27 0.20 -4.59
C SER A 146 -0.39 -0.87 -5.46
N ALA A 147 0.42 -1.85 -5.83
CA ALA A 147 0.07 -2.97 -6.70
C ALA A 147 -1.18 -3.74 -6.23
N MET A 148 -2.25 -3.70 -7.01
CA MET A 148 -3.45 -4.52 -6.82
C MET A 148 -3.98 -4.96 -8.19
N SER A 149 -4.04 -6.27 -8.41
CA SER A 149 -4.34 -6.80 -9.74
C SER A 149 -5.82 -6.72 -10.13
N TYR A 150 -6.06 -6.41 -11.41
CA TYR A 150 -7.34 -6.72 -12.04
C TYR A 150 -7.60 -8.24 -11.98
N GLY A 151 -8.80 -8.61 -11.55
CA GLY A 151 -9.18 -9.99 -11.21
C GLY A 151 -9.27 -10.22 -9.70
N ALA A 152 -8.35 -9.66 -8.92
CA ALA A 152 -8.51 -9.57 -7.46
C ALA A 152 -9.49 -8.45 -7.09
N LEU A 153 -9.35 -7.30 -7.75
CA LEU A 153 -10.31 -6.20 -7.72
C LEU A 153 -11.28 -6.30 -8.91
N SER A 154 -12.47 -5.73 -8.73
CA SER A 154 -13.46 -5.58 -9.80
C SER A 154 -13.03 -4.50 -10.80
N ALA A 155 -13.54 -4.58 -12.02
CA ALA A 155 -13.36 -3.57 -13.06
C ALA A 155 -13.64 -2.13 -12.57
N PRO A 156 -14.82 -1.81 -11.99
CA PRO A 156 -15.10 -0.46 -11.54
C PRO A 156 -14.22 -0.03 -10.37
N ALA A 157 -13.74 -0.94 -9.52
CA ALA A 157 -12.81 -0.59 -8.45
C ALA A 157 -11.44 -0.16 -9.03
N VAL A 158 -10.89 -0.91 -9.98
CA VAL A 158 -9.63 -0.54 -10.66
C VAL A 158 -9.77 0.81 -11.39
N GLU A 159 -10.88 1.01 -12.10
CA GLU A 159 -11.20 2.27 -12.78
C GLU A 159 -11.31 3.44 -11.79
N SER A 160 -11.99 3.24 -10.66
CA SER A 160 -12.09 4.24 -9.58
C SER A 160 -10.71 4.66 -9.08
N LEU A 161 -9.84 3.69 -8.81
CA LEU A 161 -8.48 3.93 -8.31
C LEU A 161 -7.64 4.67 -9.34
N ASN A 162 -7.69 4.26 -10.62
CA ASN A 162 -6.93 4.93 -11.67
C ASN A 162 -7.40 6.36 -11.90
N ARG A 163 -8.72 6.60 -12.00
CA ARG A 163 -9.25 7.97 -12.10
C ARG A 163 -8.93 8.81 -10.87
N GLY A 164 -9.01 8.22 -9.67
CA GLY A 164 -8.66 8.90 -8.43
C GLY A 164 -7.17 9.29 -8.36
N ALA A 165 -6.29 8.41 -8.84
CA ALA A 165 -4.87 8.68 -8.99
C ALA A 165 -4.62 9.83 -9.98
N ALA A 166 -5.28 9.83 -11.14
CA ALA A 166 -5.19 10.89 -12.13
C ALA A 166 -5.62 12.25 -11.55
N LEU A 167 -6.76 12.27 -10.84
CA LEU A 167 -7.27 13.47 -10.19
C LEU A 167 -6.35 14.02 -9.10
N SER A 168 -5.47 13.19 -8.53
CA SER A 168 -4.61 13.54 -7.40
C SER A 168 -3.13 13.72 -7.76
N GLY A 169 -2.73 13.44 -9.01
CA GLY A 169 -1.32 13.40 -9.45
C GLY A 169 -0.55 12.19 -8.92
N ALA A 170 -1.24 11.15 -8.46
CA ALA A 170 -0.63 9.94 -7.94
C ALA A 170 -0.38 8.91 -9.05
N LEU A 171 0.60 8.04 -8.86
CA LEU A 171 0.81 6.89 -9.72
C LEU A 171 -0.15 5.76 -9.32
N HIS A 172 -0.50 4.89 -10.28
CA HIS A 172 -1.22 3.65 -10.00
C HIS A 172 -0.42 2.45 -10.49
N ASN A 173 -0.07 1.56 -9.57
CA ASN A 173 0.60 0.31 -9.89
C ASN A 173 -0.41 -0.79 -10.29
N THR A 174 -0.21 -1.42 -11.45
CA THR A 174 -1.15 -2.39 -12.05
C THR A 174 -1.30 -3.69 -11.24
N GLY A 175 -0.33 -3.98 -10.38
CA GLY A 175 -0.17 -5.28 -9.77
C GLY A 175 0.15 -6.40 -10.77
N GLU A 176 0.24 -7.62 -10.26
CA GLU A 176 0.70 -8.79 -11.03
C GLU A 176 -0.24 -9.22 -12.17
N GLY A 177 -1.45 -8.65 -12.28
CA GLY A 177 -2.51 -9.15 -13.17
C GLY A 177 -2.40 -8.75 -14.63
N GLY A 178 -1.33 -8.06 -15.02
CA GLY A 178 -1.20 -7.41 -16.33
C GLY A 178 -1.94 -6.07 -16.39
N LEU A 179 -1.82 -5.39 -17.54
CA LEU A 179 -2.43 -4.08 -17.78
C LEU A 179 -3.84 -4.23 -18.38
N SER A 180 -4.87 -3.97 -17.57
CA SER A 180 -6.26 -3.96 -18.05
C SER A 180 -6.70 -2.59 -18.62
N PRO A 181 -7.78 -2.54 -19.44
CA PRO A 181 -8.39 -1.27 -19.88
C PRO A 181 -8.83 -0.38 -18.72
N TYR A 182 -9.19 -0.96 -17.56
CA TYR A 182 -9.61 -0.22 -16.38
C TYR A 182 -8.47 0.59 -15.73
N HIS A 183 -7.21 0.26 -16.02
CA HIS A 183 -6.04 1.09 -15.64
C HIS A 183 -5.78 2.26 -16.61
N GLN A 184 -6.52 2.36 -17.72
CA GLN A 184 -6.21 3.32 -18.79
C GLN A 184 -7.18 4.52 -18.76
N ASN A 185 -7.40 5.07 -17.56
CA ASN A 185 -8.36 6.15 -17.31
C ASN A 185 -7.69 7.47 -16.86
N GLY A 186 -6.42 7.66 -17.24
CA GLY A 186 -5.74 8.96 -17.18
C GLY A 186 -4.54 9.05 -16.23
N ALA A 187 -4.37 8.13 -15.28
CA ALA A 187 -3.19 8.17 -14.39
C ALA A 187 -1.98 7.52 -15.03
N ASP A 188 -0.80 8.05 -14.69
CA ASP A 188 0.48 7.43 -14.93
C ASP A 188 0.61 6.11 -14.16
N LEU A 189 1.27 5.14 -14.78
CA LEU A 189 1.30 3.76 -14.30
C LEU A 189 2.69 3.30 -13.89
N VAL A 190 2.72 2.46 -12.86
CA VAL A 190 3.84 1.55 -12.60
C VAL A 190 3.39 0.16 -13.04
N PHE A 191 4.09 -0.43 -14.01
CA PHE A 191 3.76 -1.78 -14.44
C PHE A 191 4.50 -2.79 -13.58
N GLN A 192 3.76 -3.63 -12.87
CA GLN A 192 4.35 -4.64 -12.01
C GLN A 192 4.46 -5.99 -12.72
N ILE A 193 5.67 -6.55 -12.70
CA ILE A 193 5.99 -7.86 -13.24
C ILE A 193 6.00 -8.87 -12.08
N GLY A 194 5.01 -9.76 -12.06
CA GLY A 194 4.99 -10.93 -11.17
C GLY A 194 5.69 -12.15 -11.76
N THR A 195 5.81 -13.23 -11.00
CA THR A 195 6.52 -14.46 -11.39
C THR A 195 5.93 -15.22 -12.57
N ALA A 196 4.66 -14.96 -12.91
CA ALA A 196 3.98 -15.54 -14.07
C ALA A 196 4.05 -14.64 -15.33
N TYR A 197 4.67 -13.46 -15.22
CA TYR A 197 4.88 -12.49 -16.31
C TYR A 197 3.60 -12.15 -17.09
N PHE A 198 2.46 -12.06 -16.40
CA PHE A 198 1.17 -11.81 -17.06
C PHE A 198 1.21 -10.51 -17.88
N GLY A 199 0.77 -10.62 -19.14
CA GLY A 199 0.78 -9.53 -20.12
C GLY A 199 2.12 -9.32 -20.85
N VAL A 200 3.22 -9.92 -20.40
CA VAL A 200 4.58 -9.79 -20.98
C VAL A 200 5.31 -11.14 -21.03
N ARG A 201 4.57 -12.18 -21.41
CA ARG A 201 5.06 -13.57 -21.51
C ARG A 201 4.93 -14.13 -22.91
N ASP A 202 5.79 -15.07 -23.27
CA ASP A 202 5.64 -15.92 -24.46
C ASP A 202 4.57 -17.02 -24.22
N ASP A 203 4.35 -17.83 -25.25
CA ASP A 203 3.36 -18.92 -25.22
C ASP A 203 3.77 -20.06 -24.25
N ASP A 204 5.07 -20.18 -23.95
CA ASP A 204 5.62 -21.11 -22.96
C ASP A 204 5.56 -20.55 -21.53
N GLY A 205 5.21 -19.27 -21.37
CA GLY A 205 5.18 -18.58 -20.08
C GLY A 205 6.50 -18.04 -19.58
N ARG A 206 7.50 -17.92 -20.45
CA ARG A 206 8.74 -17.20 -20.15
C ARG A 206 8.54 -15.71 -20.33
N PHE A 207 9.38 -14.92 -19.67
CA PHE A 207 9.38 -13.47 -19.83
C PHE A 207 9.76 -13.09 -21.27
N ASP A 208 9.00 -12.16 -21.85
CA ASP A 208 9.19 -11.65 -23.21
C ASP A 208 9.41 -10.13 -23.15
N ILE A 209 10.66 -9.72 -23.35
CA ILE A 209 11.06 -8.31 -23.26
C ILE A 209 10.48 -7.46 -24.39
N ASP A 210 10.29 -8.02 -25.59
CA ASP A 210 9.76 -7.28 -26.73
C ASP A 210 8.29 -6.93 -26.51
N LYS A 211 7.52 -7.84 -25.88
CA LYS A 211 6.17 -7.54 -25.42
C LYS A 211 6.14 -6.46 -24.34
N LEU A 212 7.10 -6.48 -23.40
CA LEU A 212 7.21 -5.41 -22.38
C LEU A 212 7.50 -4.06 -23.01
N VAL A 213 8.45 -3.98 -23.95
CA VAL A 213 8.78 -2.75 -24.67
C VAL A 213 7.57 -2.21 -25.42
N ALA A 214 6.90 -3.06 -26.20
CA ALA A 214 5.69 -2.68 -26.93
C ALA A 214 4.57 -2.17 -25.99
N LEU A 215 4.42 -2.80 -24.81
CA LEU A 215 3.47 -2.36 -23.79
C LEU A 215 3.84 -0.97 -23.23
N ALA A 216 5.11 -0.76 -22.89
CA ALA A 216 5.64 0.48 -22.33
C ALA A 216 5.59 1.65 -23.32
N GLU A 217 5.70 1.39 -24.63
CA GLU A 217 5.57 2.42 -25.67
C GLU A 217 4.12 2.83 -25.90
N LYS A 218 3.19 1.88 -25.79
CA LYS A 218 1.77 2.09 -26.10
C LYS A 218 0.98 2.76 -24.97
N HIS A 219 1.42 2.62 -23.73
CA HIS A 219 0.68 3.01 -22.54
C HIS A 219 1.47 3.98 -21.65
N PRO A 220 0.82 4.78 -20.79
CA PRO A 220 1.49 5.76 -19.93
C PRO A 220 2.21 5.09 -18.75
N ILE A 221 3.09 4.14 -19.04
CA ILE A 221 3.91 3.45 -18.04
C ILE A 221 5.15 4.31 -17.80
N ARG A 222 5.33 4.70 -16.54
CA ARG A 222 6.42 5.59 -16.09
C ARG A 222 7.52 4.86 -15.34
N ALA A 223 7.26 3.65 -14.83
CA ALA A 223 8.26 2.80 -14.20
C ALA A 223 7.86 1.33 -14.27
N ILE A 224 8.85 0.44 -14.16
CA ILE A 224 8.66 -1.01 -14.10
C ILE A 224 9.05 -1.50 -12.70
N GLU A 225 8.18 -2.31 -12.07
CA GLU A 225 8.46 -2.91 -10.77
C GLU A 225 8.51 -4.44 -10.88
N ILE A 226 9.68 -5.04 -10.67
CA ILE A 226 9.84 -6.49 -10.60
C ILE A 226 9.49 -6.94 -9.19
N LYS A 227 8.40 -7.70 -9.05
CA LYS A 227 7.92 -8.13 -7.74
C LYS A 227 8.53 -9.47 -7.34
N LEU A 228 9.54 -9.39 -6.47
CA LEU A 228 10.17 -10.57 -5.87
C LEU A 228 9.27 -11.22 -4.82
N SER A 229 8.59 -10.40 -4.01
CA SER A 229 7.64 -10.87 -3.00
C SER A 229 6.65 -9.78 -2.54
N GLN A 230 5.69 -10.16 -1.69
CA GLN A 230 4.76 -9.24 -1.01
C GLN A 230 4.67 -9.60 0.47
N GLY A 231 4.35 -8.64 1.33
CA GLY A 231 4.31 -8.84 2.79
C GLY A 231 3.37 -9.96 3.25
N ALA A 232 2.20 -10.07 2.62
CA ALA A 232 1.17 -11.03 3.05
C ALA A 232 1.48 -12.51 2.72
N LYS A 233 2.36 -12.76 1.74
CA LYS A 233 2.67 -14.12 1.25
C LYS A 233 4.01 -14.20 0.49
N PRO A 234 5.13 -13.85 1.12
CA PRO A 234 6.43 -13.92 0.46
C PRO A 234 6.79 -15.36 0.11
N GLY A 235 7.45 -15.56 -1.03
CA GLY A 235 7.86 -16.89 -1.50
C GLY A 235 6.73 -17.76 -2.05
N LEU A 236 5.50 -17.24 -2.20
CA LEU A 236 4.40 -17.93 -2.88
C LEU A 236 3.92 -17.15 -4.11
N GLY A 237 3.71 -17.89 -5.20
CA GLY A 237 3.02 -17.37 -6.37
C GLY A 237 1.55 -17.04 -6.09
N GLY A 238 0.93 -16.26 -6.96
CA GLY A 238 -0.53 -16.13 -7.01
C GLY A 238 -1.19 -17.43 -7.47
N LEU A 239 -2.42 -17.66 -7.05
CA LEU A 239 -3.32 -18.64 -7.66
C LEU A 239 -4.56 -17.89 -8.12
N LEU A 240 -4.83 -17.93 -9.42
CA LEU A 240 -6.09 -17.47 -9.97
C LEU A 240 -6.94 -18.69 -10.35
N PRO A 241 -8.05 -18.97 -9.63
CA PRO A 241 -8.94 -20.07 -9.99
C PRO A 241 -9.56 -19.86 -11.38
N ALA A 242 -9.76 -20.94 -12.12
CA ALA A 242 -10.36 -20.96 -13.45
C ALA A 242 -11.71 -20.24 -13.51
N ALA A 243 -12.50 -20.35 -12.44
CA ALA A 243 -13.79 -19.65 -12.30
C ALA A 243 -13.70 -18.11 -12.35
N LYS A 244 -12.50 -17.54 -12.17
CA LYS A 244 -12.23 -16.10 -12.28
C LYS A 244 -11.50 -15.72 -13.58
N ILE A 245 -11.22 -16.69 -14.47
CA ILE A 245 -10.55 -16.45 -15.76
C ILE A 245 -11.62 -16.29 -16.83
N THR A 246 -12.05 -15.05 -17.05
CA THR A 246 -12.88 -14.67 -18.19
C THR A 246 -12.05 -14.55 -19.46
N GLU A 247 -12.68 -14.46 -20.62
CA GLU A 247 -11.99 -14.19 -21.90
C GLU A 247 -11.12 -12.92 -21.83
N GLU A 248 -11.64 -11.87 -21.18
CA GLU A 248 -10.90 -10.63 -20.96
C GLU A 248 -9.67 -10.84 -20.06
N VAL A 249 -9.82 -11.58 -18.95
CA VAL A 249 -8.69 -11.89 -18.05
C VAL A 249 -7.64 -12.75 -18.76
N ALA A 250 -8.07 -13.74 -19.54
CA ALA A 250 -7.20 -14.58 -20.34
C ALA A 250 -6.39 -13.77 -21.35
N ALA A 251 -7.05 -12.86 -22.08
CA ALA A 251 -6.42 -11.97 -23.06
C ALA A 251 -5.42 -11.00 -22.41
N ILE A 252 -5.80 -10.37 -21.29
CA ILE A 252 -4.91 -9.43 -20.58
C ILE A 252 -3.67 -10.15 -20.03
N ARG A 253 -3.84 -11.37 -19.52
CA ARG A 253 -2.76 -12.11 -18.84
C ARG A 253 -1.90 -12.95 -19.79
N GLY A 254 -2.38 -13.23 -20.99
CA GLY A 254 -1.72 -14.15 -21.92
C GLY A 254 -1.76 -15.60 -21.40
N ILE A 255 -2.93 -16.06 -20.96
CA ILE A 255 -3.13 -17.41 -20.39
C ILE A 255 -4.32 -18.12 -21.06
N PRO A 256 -4.34 -19.47 -21.08
CA PRO A 256 -5.48 -20.22 -21.63
C PRO A 256 -6.75 -20.05 -20.77
N LEU A 257 -7.91 -20.16 -21.42
CA LEU A 257 -9.22 -20.10 -20.77
C LEU A 257 -9.57 -21.45 -20.12
N GLY A 258 -10.18 -21.42 -18.93
CA GLY A 258 -10.79 -22.59 -18.30
C GLY A 258 -9.86 -23.46 -17.44
N GLU A 259 -8.60 -23.08 -17.28
CA GLU A 259 -7.62 -23.79 -16.45
C GLU A 259 -7.18 -22.95 -15.25
N ASP A 260 -6.96 -23.58 -14.09
CA ASP A 260 -6.42 -22.86 -12.93
C ASP A 260 -5.02 -22.31 -13.28
N CYS A 261 -4.79 -21.02 -12.99
CA CYS A 261 -3.50 -20.40 -13.27
C CYS A 261 -2.71 -20.24 -11.98
N ALA A 262 -1.77 -21.16 -11.74
CA ALA A 262 -0.80 -21.07 -10.67
C ALA A 262 0.44 -20.32 -11.15
N SER A 263 0.82 -19.26 -10.44
CA SER A 263 2.07 -18.57 -10.68
C SER A 263 3.22 -19.33 -10.01
N PRO A 264 4.41 -19.42 -10.63
CA PRO A 264 5.60 -19.92 -9.97
C PRO A 264 5.90 -19.16 -8.67
N SER A 265 6.60 -19.78 -7.72
CA SER A 265 7.04 -19.10 -6.49
C SER A 265 8.24 -18.17 -6.70
N ARG A 266 8.95 -18.33 -7.82
CA ARG A 266 10.14 -17.54 -8.19
C ARG A 266 10.09 -17.16 -9.65
N HIS A 267 10.81 -16.09 -9.99
CA HIS A 267 11.07 -15.74 -11.37
C HIS A 267 11.93 -16.83 -12.04
N THR A 268 11.59 -17.14 -13.29
CA THR A 268 12.39 -18.03 -14.16
C THR A 268 13.37 -17.27 -15.05
N ALA A 269 13.30 -15.94 -15.13
CA ALA A 269 14.14 -15.10 -15.98
C ALA A 269 15.52 -14.84 -15.35
N PHE A 270 15.62 -14.97 -14.03
CA PHE A 270 16.84 -14.80 -13.24
C PHE A 270 16.78 -15.72 -12.02
N HIS A 271 17.93 -15.96 -11.39
CA HIS A 271 18.04 -16.90 -10.26
C HIS A 271 18.91 -16.40 -9.10
N ASP A 272 19.64 -15.31 -9.32
CA ASP A 272 20.50 -14.64 -8.35
C ASP A 272 20.45 -13.11 -8.56
N VAL A 273 21.18 -12.36 -7.72
CA VAL A 273 21.25 -10.89 -7.79
C VAL A 273 21.85 -10.44 -9.12
N ASP A 274 22.90 -11.10 -9.59
CA ASP A 274 23.61 -10.69 -10.81
C ASP A 274 22.72 -10.79 -12.04
N SER A 275 22.11 -11.95 -12.27
CA SER A 275 21.17 -12.15 -13.39
C SER A 275 19.91 -11.29 -13.28
N MET A 276 19.49 -10.93 -12.06
CA MET A 276 18.39 -9.99 -11.85
C MET A 276 18.79 -8.57 -12.25
N LEU A 277 19.99 -8.11 -11.86
CA LEU A 277 20.49 -6.79 -12.22
C LEU A 277 20.73 -6.65 -13.73
N ASP A 278 21.25 -7.70 -14.37
CA ASP A 278 21.42 -7.72 -15.83
C ASP A 278 20.06 -7.54 -16.55
N LEU A 279 19.01 -8.19 -16.05
CA LEU A 279 17.65 -8.01 -16.57
C LEU A 279 17.10 -6.59 -16.30
N VAL A 280 17.37 -6.03 -15.12
CA VAL A 280 16.97 -4.67 -14.76
C VAL A 280 17.57 -3.66 -15.72
N GLU A 281 18.88 -3.78 -16.01
CA GLU A 281 19.57 -2.91 -16.96
C GLU A 281 19.06 -3.14 -18.39
N GLU A 282 18.83 -4.39 -18.82
CA GLU A 282 18.28 -4.67 -20.15
C GLU A 282 16.90 -4.03 -20.35
N ILE A 283 16.00 -4.13 -19.36
CA ILE A 283 14.68 -3.47 -19.41
C ILE A 283 14.84 -1.95 -19.48
N ALA A 284 15.72 -1.38 -18.65
CA ALA A 284 15.95 0.05 -18.59
C ALA A 284 16.54 0.59 -19.90
N ASP A 285 17.48 -0.11 -20.52
CA ASP A 285 18.10 0.25 -21.80
C ASP A 285 17.10 0.21 -22.95
N ARG A 286 16.25 -0.82 -22.98
CA ARG A 286 15.26 -1.02 -24.04
C ARG A 286 14.05 -0.09 -23.94
N THR A 287 13.67 0.34 -22.73
CA THR A 287 12.47 1.17 -22.51
C THR A 287 12.79 2.62 -22.16
N GLY A 288 14.00 2.90 -21.68
CA GLY A 288 14.41 4.16 -21.06
C GLY A 288 13.79 4.42 -19.67
N LEU A 289 12.96 3.52 -19.15
CA LEU A 289 12.20 3.71 -17.92
C LEU A 289 13.04 3.34 -16.68
N PRO A 290 12.77 3.97 -15.52
CA PRO A 290 13.25 3.47 -14.23
C PRO A 290 12.68 2.07 -13.92
N VAL A 291 13.55 1.18 -13.45
CA VAL A 291 13.24 -0.21 -13.12
C VAL A 291 13.66 -0.49 -11.68
N GLY A 292 12.73 -1.00 -10.88
CA GLY A 292 12.94 -1.29 -9.47
C GLY A 292 12.38 -2.63 -9.06
N ILE A 293 12.55 -2.96 -7.78
CA ILE A 293 12.08 -4.21 -7.20
C ILE A 293 11.08 -3.97 -6.08
N LYS A 294 10.19 -4.93 -5.85
CA LYS A 294 9.36 -5.00 -4.65
C LYS A 294 9.63 -6.27 -3.87
N SER A 295 9.89 -6.13 -2.57
CA SER A 295 10.09 -7.29 -1.71
C SER A 295 9.67 -7.02 -0.27
N ALA A 296 9.14 -8.06 0.37
CA ALA A 296 9.04 -8.15 1.81
C ALA A 296 10.39 -8.55 2.41
N VAL A 297 10.64 -8.12 3.63
CA VAL A 297 11.92 -8.38 4.31
C VAL A 297 11.83 -9.67 5.11
N GLY A 298 12.77 -10.58 4.89
CA GLY A 298 12.89 -11.83 5.63
C GLY A 298 14.35 -12.15 5.88
N ASN A 299 14.95 -12.96 5.00
CA ASN A 299 16.39 -13.23 5.02
C ASN A 299 17.17 -11.98 4.56
N MET A 300 18.21 -11.59 5.31
CA MET A 300 19.00 -10.39 5.03
C MET A 300 20.06 -10.57 3.93
N GLY A 301 20.52 -11.79 3.66
CA GLY A 301 21.60 -12.06 2.71
C GLY A 301 21.33 -11.52 1.31
N PHE A 302 20.08 -11.60 0.84
CA PHE A 302 19.68 -10.99 -0.44
C PHE A 302 19.97 -9.49 -0.50
N TRP A 303 19.72 -8.74 0.58
CA TRP A 303 19.94 -7.30 0.62
C TRP A 303 21.42 -6.94 0.67
N GLU A 304 22.22 -7.74 1.40
CA GLU A 304 23.67 -7.61 1.47
C GLU A 304 24.32 -7.90 0.10
N ASP A 305 23.88 -8.97 -0.57
CA ASP A 305 24.33 -9.32 -1.93
C ASP A 305 23.94 -8.24 -2.94
N LEU A 306 22.70 -7.74 -2.88
CA LEU A 306 22.22 -6.67 -3.76
C LEU A 306 23.01 -5.38 -3.56
N ALA A 307 23.19 -4.92 -2.32
CA ALA A 307 23.97 -3.72 -2.05
C ALA A 307 25.42 -3.89 -2.51
N THR A 308 26.05 -5.03 -2.23
CA THR A 308 27.42 -5.33 -2.67
C THR A 308 27.56 -5.27 -4.19
N ALA A 309 26.62 -5.87 -4.92
CA ALA A 309 26.61 -5.87 -6.38
C ALA A 309 26.40 -4.46 -6.99
N MET A 310 25.78 -3.54 -6.24
CA MET A 310 25.50 -2.17 -6.67
C MET A 310 26.61 -1.15 -6.34
N VAL A 311 27.55 -1.48 -5.43
CA VAL A 311 28.67 -0.59 -5.04
C VAL A 311 29.47 -0.04 -6.24
N PRO A 312 29.80 -0.84 -7.27
CA PRO A 312 30.54 -0.35 -8.44
C PRO A 312 29.79 0.69 -9.27
N ARG A 313 28.46 0.82 -9.10
CA ARG A 313 27.57 1.73 -9.84
C ARG A 313 27.56 1.51 -11.36
N ASP A 314 27.94 0.32 -11.81
CA ASP A 314 27.80 -0.11 -13.20
C ASP A 314 26.38 -0.62 -13.49
N ARG A 315 25.78 -1.36 -12.55
CA ARG A 315 24.39 -1.86 -12.60
C ARG A 315 23.67 -1.66 -11.27
N GLY A 316 22.34 -1.55 -11.31
CA GLY A 316 21.54 -1.38 -10.10
C GLY A 316 20.08 -1.10 -10.35
N VAL A 317 19.26 -1.31 -9.31
CA VAL A 317 17.84 -0.94 -9.32
C VAL A 317 17.68 0.56 -9.09
N ASP A 318 16.70 1.18 -9.74
CA ASP A 318 16.38 2.61 -9.57
C ASP A 318 15.56 2.89 -8.31
N PHE A 319 14.79 1.90 -7.86
CA PHE A 319 13.98 1.98 -6.65
C PHE A 319 13.76 0.62 -6.00
N ILE A 320 13.49 0.65 -4.69
CA ILE A 320 13.15 -0.52 -3.90
C ILE A 320 11.86 -0.25 -3.12
N THR A 321 10.81 -0.99 -3.43
CA THR A 321 9.58 -1.02 -2.64
C THR A 321 9.70 -2.07 -1.53
N ILE A 322 9.88 -1.61 -0.29
CA ILE A 322 9.87 -2.45 0.91
C ILE A 322 8.43 -2.64 1.39
N ASP A 323 7.97 -3.89 1.37
CA ASP A 323 6.62 -4.27 1.79
C ASP A 323 6.65 -4.91 3.19
N GLY A 324 6.09 -4.23 4.19
CA GLY A 324 5.97 -4.78 5.53
C GLY A 324 5.08 -6.02 5.57
N GLY A 325 5.36 -6.95 6.50
CA GLY A 325 4.56 -8.16 6.70
C GLY A 325 3.08 -7.91 7.00
N GLU A 326 2.74 -6.69 7.43
CA GLU A 326 1.37 -6.23 7.59
C GLU A 326 0.62 -6.04 6.26
N GLY A 327 1.27 -6.24 5.12
CA GLY A 327 0.72 -6.11 3.77
C GLY A 327 -0.61 -6.85 3.56
N GLY A 328 -1.40 -6.39 2.59
CA GLY A 328 -2.68 -7.02 2.24
C GLY A 328 -2.53 -8.15 1.22
N THR A 329 -3.50 -9.06 1.17
CA THR A 329 -3.71 -9.97 0.03
C THR A 329 -5.19 -10.24 -0.19
N GLY A 330 -5.57 -10.48 -1.44
CA GLY A 330 -6.90 -10.98 -1.77
C GLY A 330 -7.11 -12.43 -1.33
N ALA A 331 -6.03 -13.23 -1.31
CA ALA A 331 -6.01 -14.62 -0.86
C ALA A 331 -4.58 -15.02 -0.43
N GLY A 332 -4.44 -15.73 0.68
CA GLY A 332 -3.16 -16.23 1.17
C GLY A 332 -3.36 -17.24 2.30
N PRO A 333 -2.42 -18.18 2.50
CA PRO A 333 -2.47 -19.07 3.66
C PRO A 333 -2.21 -18.29 4.95
N LEU A 334 -2.92 -18.64 6.03
CA LEU A 334 -2.85 -17.93 7.32
C LEU A 334 -1.42 -17.77 7.85
N VAL A 335 -0.63 -18.85 7.83
CA VAL A 335 0.76 -18.83 8.34
C VAL A 335 1.63 -17.80 7.62
N PHE A 336 1.39 -17.58 6.32
CA PHE A 336 2.13 -16.60 5.54
C PHE A 336 1.76 -15.17 5.90
N THR A 337 0.47 -14.92 6.11
CA THR A 337 -0.04 -13.59 6.47
C THR A 337 0.35 -13.17 7.88
N ASP A 338 0.52 -14.13 8.80
CA ASP A 338 0.79 -13.80 10.21
C ASP A 338 2.27 -13.90 10.61
N ALA A 339 3.08 -14.72 9.93
CA ALA A 339 4.39 -15.11 10.44
C ALA A 339 5.54 -15.10 9.42
N VAL A 340 5.28 -14.87 8.14
CA VAL A 340 6.33 -14.95 7.11
C VAL A 340 6.60 -13.55 6.56
N SER A 341 7.63 -12.91 7.12
CA SER A 341 8.23 -11.58 6.84
C SER A 341 8.22 -10.68 8.07
N LEU A 342 9.12 -9.69 8.07
CA LEU A 342 9.24 -8.72 9.14
C LEU A 342 8.16 -7.63 9.00
N PRO A 343 7.61 -7.15 10.13
CA PRO A 343 6.87 -5.89 10.20
C PRO A 343 7.65 -4.74 9.56
N PHE A 344 6.97 -3.77 8.95
CA PHE A 344 7.61 -2.66 8.23
C PHE A 344 8.65 -1.93 9.09
N ARG A 345 8.28 -1.56 10.32
CA ARG A 345 9.14 -0.83 11.27
C ARG A 345 10.36 -1.63 11.75
N LEU A 346 10.46 -2.92 11.42
CA LEU A 346 11.66 -3.74 11.67
C LEU A 346 12.42 -4.04 10.39
N GLY A 347 11.70 -4.36 9.31
CA GLY A 347 12.28 -4.74 8.03
C GLY A 347 12.93 -3.58 7.31
N PHE A 348 12.23 -2.45 7.18
CA PHE A 348 12.72 -1.27 6.48
C PHE A 348 14.07 -0.77 7.01
N PRO A 349 14.22 -0.46 8.31
CA PRO A 349 15.48 0.09 8.79
C PRO A 349 16.66 -0.86 8.62
N ARG A 350 16.45 -2.18 8.70
CA ARG A 350 17.52 -3.17 8.45
C ARG A 350 18.01 -3.13 7.01
N VAL A 351 17.10 -2.99 6.04
CA VAL A 351 17.48 -2.87 4.63
C VAL A 351 18.12 -1.51 4.36
N TYR A 352 17.50 -0.43 4.83
CA TYR A 352 18.03 0.92 4.64
C TYR A 352 19.48 1.04 5.13
N SER A 353 19.79 0.53 6.34
CA SER A 353 21.15 0.57 6.88
C SER A 353 22.17 -0.14 6.00
N VAL A 354 21.82 -1.28 5.37
CA VAL A 354 22.74 -1.98 4.45
C VAL A 354 23.12 -1.10 3.26
N PHE A 355 22.15 -0.41 2.66
CA PHE A 355 22.39 0.50 1.53
C PHE A 355 23.10 1.79 1.98
N ALA A 356 22.75 2.33 3.15
CA ALA A 356 23.39 3.51 3.71
C ALA A 356 24.87 3.25 4.05
N GLU A 357 25.20 2.08 4.59
CA GLU A 357 26.59 1.67 4.85
C GLU A 357 27.40 1.47 3.56
N ALA A 358 26.76 0.96 2.51
CA ALA A 358 27.36 0.85 1.18
C ALA A 358 27.47 2.22 0.45
N GLY A 359 26.94 3.30 1.03
CA GLY A 359 26.89 4.63 0.42
C GLY A 359 25.97 4.70 -0.80
N LEU A 360 24.93 3.87 -0.85
CA LEU A 360 23.97 3.73 -1.95
C LEU A 360 22.59 4.32 -1.63
N ALA A 361 22.39 4.88 -0.43
CA ALA A 361 21.08 5.36 0.01
C ALA A 361 20.50 6.46 -0.90
N ASP A 362 21.36 7.30 -1.49
CA ASP A 362 20.96 8.34 -2.45
C ASP A 362 20.85 7.81 -3.89
N ASP A 363 21.46 6.67 -4.19
CA ASP A 363 21.44 6.07 -5.53
C ASP A 363 20.12 5.31 -5.80
N VAL A 364 19.32 5.06 -4.76
CA VAL A 364 18.06 4.31 -4.80
C VAL A 364 16.93 5.12 -4.18
N MET A 365 15.77 5.14 -4.83
CA MET A 365 14.54 5.62 -4.21
C MET A 365 13.90 4.51 -3.37
N PHE A 366 13.74 4.75 -2.07
CA PHE A 366 13.09 3.82 -1.16
C PHE A 366 11.58 4.09 -1.08
N ILE A 367 10.79 3.08 -1.42
CA ILE A 367 9.33 3.15 -1.37
C ILE A 367 8.83 2.25 -0.23
N GLY A 368 8.04 2.80 0.69
CA GLY A 368 7.43 2.04 1.78
C GLY A 368 6.03 1.56 1.42
N SER A 369 5.69 0.32 1.78
CA SER A 369 4.31 -0.15 1.82
C SER A 369 4.07 -1.13 2.98
N GLY A 370 2.80 -1.35 3.33
CA GLY A 370 2.41 -2.22 4.46
C GLY A 370 1.69 -1.47 5.57
N LYS A 371 0.46 -1.00 5.30
CA LYS A 371 -0.37 -0.22 6.24
C LYS A 371 0.11 1.22 6.51
N LEU A 372 0.81 1.82 5.54
CA LEU A 372 1.35 3.17 5.65
C LEU A 372 0.37 4.27 5.19
N GLY A 373 -0.88 3.94 4.84
CA GLY A 373 -1.87 4.93 4.40
C GLY A 373 -2.59 5.67 5.52
N ILE A 374 -2.05 5.61 6.74
CA ILE A 374 -2.51 6.34 7.91
C ILE A 374 -1.41 7.34 8.31
N PRO A 375 -1.74 8.61 8.64
CA PRO A 375 -0.73 9.66 8.84
C PRO A 375 0.39 9.29 9.81
N GLU A 376 0.05 8.71 10.97
CA GLU A 376 1.05 8.29 11.97
C GLU A 376 2.07 7.29 11.41
N ASN A 377 1.61 6.24 10.72
CA ASN A 377 2.48 5.23 10.13
C ASN A 377 3.33 5.81 8.99
N ALA A 378 2.74 6.68 8.19
CA ALA A 378 3.43 7.38 7.12
C ALA A 378 4.55 8.29 7.65
N VAL A 379 4.31 9.04 8.73
CA VAL A 379 5.32 9.91 9.36
C VAL A 379 6.50 9.09 9.88
N VAL A 380 6.24 7.98 10.59
CA VAL A 380 7.32 7.09 11.06
C VAL A 380 8.11 6.53 9.87
N ALA A 381 7.43 6.12 8.79
CA ALA A 381 8.10 5.60 7.60
C ALA A 381 8.99 6.65 6.93
N LEU A 382 8.50 7.88 6.75
CA LEU A 382 9.28 9.00 6.21
C LEU A 382 10.49 9.31 7.11
N ALA A 383 10.30 9.33 8.43
CA ALA A 383 11.37 9.54 9.41
C ALA A 383 12.46 8.46 9.39
N LEU A 384 12.14 7.24 8.93
CA LEU A 384 13.12 6.19 8.73
C LEU A 384 13.90 6.33 7.41
N GLY A 385 13.53 7.23 6.51
CA GLY A 385 14.18 7.41 5.20
C GLY A 385 13.41 6.86 4.00
N VAL A 386 12.09 6.66 4.13
CA VAL A 386 11.24 6.39 2.97
C VAL A 386 11.10 7.65 2.12
N ASP A 387 11.34 7.53 0.81
CA ASP A 387 11.16 8.62 -0.15
C ASP A 387 9.70 8.72 -0.66
N MET A 388 9.02 7.59 -0.82
CA MET A 388 7.63 7.50 -1.29
C MET A 388 6.82 6.43 -0.56
N ILE A 389 5.50 6.61 -0.46
CA ILE A 389 4.59 5.67 0.19
C ILE A 389 3.60 5.09 -0.82
N ASN A 390 3.54 3.77 -0.87
CA ASN A 390 2.58 3.01 -1.66
C ASN A 390 1.45 2.47 -0.78
N VAL A 391 0.22 2.92 -1.04
CA VAL A 391 -1.00 2.59 -0.28
C VAL A 391 -1.93 1.67 -1.08
N ALA A 392 -2.59 0.71 -0.43
CA ALA A 392 -3.46 -0.27 -1.12
C ALA A 392 -4.82 -0.41 -0.45
N ARG A 393 -4.83 -0.92 0.78
CA ARG A 393 -6.07 -1.21 1.51
C ARG A 393 -6.83 0.08 1.85
N GLU A 394 -6.11 1.16 2.12
CA GLU A 394 -6.66 2.46 2.43
C GLU A 394 -7.38 3.07 1.19
N PRO A 395 -6.79 3.08 -0.02
CA PRO A 395 -7.54 3.32 -1.24
C PRO A 395 -8.74 2.38 -1.44
N MET A 396 -8.63 1.08 -1.12
CA MET A 396 -9.78 0.17 -1.18
C MET A 396 -10.91 0.61 -0.24
N LEU A 397 -10.61 1.03 1.00
CA LEU A 397 -11.58 1.59 1.95
C LEU A 397 -12.22 2.86 1.37
N SER A 398 -11.43 3.74 0.75
CA SER A 398 -11.94 4.98 0.14
C SER A 398 -12.96 4.73 -0.97
N VAL A 399 -12.81 3.63 -1.72
CA VAL A 399 -13.74 3.21 -2.80
C VAL A 399 -14.81 2.20 -2.35
N GLY A 400 -15.00 2.03 -1.03
CA GLY A 400 -16.14 1.30 -0.46
C GLY A 400 -15.83 -0.07 0.14
N CYS A 401 -14.56 -0.44 0.35
CA CYS A 401 -14.24 -1.61 1.16
C CYS A 401 -14.69 -1.37 2.60
N ILE A 402 -15.30 -2.37 3.23
CA ILE A 402 -15.77 -2.33 4.63
C ILE A 402 -14.98 -3.26 5.55
N GLN A 403 -13.81 -3.73 5.11
CA GLN A 403 -13.00 -4.71 5.84
C GLN A 403 -13.74 -6.04 6.10
N ALA A 404 -14.59 -6.49 5.17
CA ALA A 404 -15.36 -7.74 5.31
C ALA A 404 -14.50 -9.03 5.30
N GLN A 405 -13.22 -8.94 4.89
CA GLN A 405 -12.26 -10.06 4.79
C GLN A 405 -12.74 -11.28 3.96
N LYS A 406 -13.70 -11.07 3.07
CA LYS A 406 -14.29 -12.09 2.18
C LYS A 406 -13.72 -12.07 0.75
N CYS A 407 -12.62 -11.36 0.51
CA CYS A 407 -12.06 -11.11 -0.83
C CYS A 407 -11.80 -12.41 -1.62
N HIS A 408 -11.21 -13.42 -0.96
CA HIS A 408 -10.88 -14.71 -1.59
C HIS A 408 -12.13 -15.47 -2.09
N THR A 409 -13.27 -15.31 -1.42
CA THR A 409 -14.52 -16.05 -1.73
C THR A 409 -15.22 -15.56 -3.01
N GLY A 410 -14.90 -14.36 -3.49
CA GLY A 410 -15.68 -13.70 -4.54
C GLY A 410 -17.03 -13.13 -4.07
N GLY A 411 -17.38 -13.25 -2.79
CA GLY A 411 -18.60 -12.70 -2.20
C GLY A 411 -18.42 -11.32 -1.55
N CYS A 412 -17.56 -10.45 -2.09
CA CYS A 412 -17.33 -9.11 -1.53
C CYS A 412 -18.64 -8.29 -1.55
N PRO A 413 -19.21 -7.92 -0.39
CA PRO A 413 -20.56 -7.37 -0.32
C PRO A 413 -20.69 -5.98 -0.94
N THR A 414 -19.57 -5.26 -1.08
CA THR A 414 -19.55 -3.89 -1.62
C THR A 414 -19.05 -3.80 -3.06
N GLY A 415 -18.80 -4.94 -3.71
CA GLY A 415 -18.41 -4.94 -5.13
C GLY A 415 -16.94 -4.64 -5.42
N VAL A 416 -16.11 -4.33 -4.41
CA VAL A 416 -14.71 -3.95 -4.59
C VAL A 416 -13.82 -5.12 -5.02
N ALA A 417 -13.91 -6.27 -4.34
CA ALA A 417 -13.05 -7.43 -4.54
C ALA A 417 -13.86 -8.67 -4.99
N THR A 418 -14.57 -8.54 -6.11
CA THR A 418 -15.43 -9.59 -6.67
C THR A 418 -15.59 -9.42 -8.18
N GLN A 419 -15.95 -10.51 -8.86
CA GLN A 419 -16.34 -10.51 -10.27
C GLN A 419 -17.85 -10.79 -10.45
N ASN A 420 -18.62 -10.83 -9.37
CA ASN A 420 -20.07 -11.08 -9.43
C ASN A 420 -20.81 -9.81 -9.93
N PRO A 421 -21.49 -9.85 -11.09
CA PRO A 421 -22.15 -8.68 -11.67
C PRO A 421 -23.15 -7.99 -10.72
N TRP A 422 -23.85 -8.76 -9.87
CA TRP A 422 -24.81 -8.22 -8.91
C TRP A 422 -24.15 -7.42 -7.78
N LEU A 423 -22.93 -7.80 -7.38
CA LEU A 423 -22.19 -7.13 -6.32
C LEU A 423 -21.38 -5.96 -6.87
N VAL A 424 -20.77 -6.14 -8.04
CA VAL A 424 -19.94 -5.13 -8.74
C VAL A 424 -20.70 -3.82 -8.96
N ARG A 425 -22.01 -3.87 -9.20
CA ARG A 425 -22.88 -2.68 -9.35
C ARG A 425 -22.86 -1.72 -8.15
N GLY A 426 -22.37 -2.16 -6.99
CA GLY A 426 -22.23 -1.33 -5.79
C GLY A 426 -21.12 -0.29 -5.89
N VAL A 427 -20.21 -0.42 -6.86
CA VAL A 427 -19.10 0.50 -7.10
C VAL A 427 -19.42 1.36 -8.32
N ASP A 428 -19.64 2.65 -8.12
CA ASP A 428 -19.72 3.64 -9.20
C ASP A 428 -18.35 4.32 -9.41
N PRO A 429 -17.64 4.07 -10.52
CA PRO A 429 -16.31 4.63 -10.75
C PRO A 429 -16.24 6.15 -10.70
N THR A 430 -17.32 6.84 -11.07
CA THR A 430 -17.33 8.31 -11.10
C THR A 430 -17.26 8.87 -9.69
N THR A 431 -18.13 8.41 -8.81
CA THR A 431 -18.16 8.83 -7.40
C THR A 431 -16.93 8.34 -6.64
N MET A 432 -16.55 7.08 -6.84
CA MET A 432 -15.46 6.45 -6.09
C MET A 432 -14.09 7.00 -6.48
N ALA A 433 -13.90 7.48 -7.71
CA ALA A 433 -12.68 8.18 -8.12
C ALA A 433 -12.44 9.47 -7.32
N VAL A 434 -13.49 10.28 -7.14
CA VAL A 434 -13.41 11.52 -6.34
C VAL A 434 -13.07 11.18 -4.89
N ARG A 435 -13.69 10.14 -4.33
CA ARG A 435 -13.40 9.66 -2.98
C ARG A 435 -11.94 9.23 -2.80
N CYS A 436 -11.41 8.45 -3.74
CA CYS A 436 -10.01 8.03 -3.73
C CYS A 436 -9.06 9.25 -3.79
N SER A 437 -9.35 10.21 -4.68
CA SER A 437 -8.56 11.44 -4.80
C SER A 437 -8.57 12.27 -3.51
N ASN A 438 -9.74 12.41 -2.87
CA ASN A 438 -9.89 13.14 -1.61
C ASN A 438 -9.12 12.51 -0.45
N TYR A 439 -9.12 11.17 -0.36
CA TYR A 439 -8.31 10.44 0.60
C TYR A 439 -6.81 10.71 0.40
N ILE A 440 -6.29 10.56 -0.84
CA ILE A 440 -4.86 10.80 -1.14
C ILE A 440 -4.46 12.24 -0.84
N ARG A 441 -5.29 13.22 -1.24
CA ARG A 441 -5.10 14.65 -0.91
C ARG A 441 -5.10 14.89 0.59
N SER A 442 -5.99 14.24 1.33
CA SER A 442 -6.09 14.41 2.78
C SER A 442 -4.89 13.81 3.50
N LEU A 443 -4.42 12.62 3.13
CA LEU A 443 -3.20 12.04 3.69
C LEU A 443 -2.02 12.99 3.50
N ARG A 444 -1.78 13.46 2.28
CA ARG A 444 -0.70 14.42 1.98
C ARG A 444 -0.80 15.71 2.80
N ARG A 445 -2.00 16.25 2.94
CA ARG A 445 -2.25 17.43 3.77
C ARG A 445 -1.89 17.19 5.24
N GLU A 446 -2.28 16.05 5.81
CA GLU A 446 -1.91 15.72 7.20
C GLU A 446 -0.39 15.54 7.34
N LEU A 447 0.29 14.93 6.37
CA LEU A 447 1.76 14.83 6.36
C LEU A 447 2.44 16.19 6.34
N VAL A 448 1.97 17.11 5.49
CA VAL A 448 2.49 18.48 5.44
C VAL A 448 2.30 19.18 6.78
N LYS A 449 1.12 19.06 7.41
CA LYS A 449 0.86 19.63 8.75
C LYS A 449 1.85 19.12 9.79
N VAL A 450 2.10 17.82 9.81
CA VAL A 450 3.07 17.21 10.74
C VAL A 450 4.49 17.71 10.45
N ALA A 451 4.88 17.81 9.19
CA ALA A 451 6.18 18.38 8.79
C ALA A 451 6.36 19.81 9.32
N GLY A 452 5.32 20.66 9.23
CA GLY A 452 5.34 21.99 9.80
C GLY A 452 5.42 22.02 11.33
N ALA A 453 4.76 21.08 12.02
CA ALA A 453 4.86 20.96 13.47
C ALA A 453 6.27 20.54 13.91
N VAL A 454 6.90 19.61 13.17
CA VAL A 454 8.33 19.28 13.34
C VAL A 454 9.21 20.47 12.97
N GLY A 455 8.76 21.35 12.09
CA GLY A 455 9.49 22.54 11.66
C GLY A 455 10.40 22.28 10.46
N VAL A 456 9.96 21.46 9.52
CA VAL A 456 10.63 21.18 8.24
C VAL A 456 9.67 21.44 7.07
N PRO A 457 10.17 21.87 5.89
CA PRO A 457 9.31 22.31 4.79
C PRO A 457 8.64 21.16 4.03
N HIS A 458 9.13 19.93 4.16
CA HIS A 458 8.65 18.77 3.44
C HIS A 458 8.59 17.53 4.35
N PRO A 459 7.56 16.66 4.26
CA PRO A 459 7.45 15.47 5.11
C PRO A 459 8.62 14.48 4.99
N GLY A 460 9.23 14.38 3.80
CA GLY A 460 10.44 13.58 3.58
C GLY A 460 11.72 14.17 4.20
N LEU A 461 11.62 15.28 4.93
CA LEU A 461 12.72 15.87 5.72
C LEU A 461 12.48 15.72 7.23
N ILE A 462 11.41 15.03 7.63
CA ILE A 462 11.27 14.57 9.02
C ILE A 462 12.34 13.51 9.22
N GLY A 463 13.24 13.71 10.17
CA GLY A 463 14.38 12.82 10.40
C GLY A 463 14.12 11.78 11.49
N PRO A 464 15.01 10.77 11.61
CA PRO A 464 14.90 9.74 12.64
C PRO A 464 15.11 10.27 14.07
N THR A 465 15.65 11.48 14.22
CA THR A 465 15.78 12.18 15.49
C THR A 465 14.54 13.00 15.87
N ASP A 466 13.59 13.20 14.94
CA ASP A 466 12.35 13.97 15.17
C ASP A 466 11.20 13.12 15.72
N VAL A 467 11.36 11.80 15.69
CA VAL A 467 10.37 10.84 16.18
C VAL A 467 11.00 9.97 17.25
N GLU A 468 10.28 9.76 18.35
CA GLU A 468 10.67 8.87 19.43
C GLU A 468 9.69 7.71 19.58
N LEU A 469 10.15 6.57 20.07
CA LEU A 469 9.31 5.46 20.48
C LEU A 469 9.23 5.44 22.00
N ALA A 470 8.00 5.51 22.52
CA ALA A 470 7.73 5.47 23.95
C ALA A 470 8.15 4.12 24.55
N ARG A 471 8.79 4.16 25.72
CA ARG A 471 9.19 2.99 26.51
C ARG A 471 8.61 3.11 27.93
N GLY A 472 7.30 2.94 28.01
CA GLY A 472 6.53 3.23 29.22
C GLY A 472 6.54 4.74 29.53
N THR A 473 6.36 5.08 30.82
CA THR A 473 6.12 6.48 31.24
C THR A 473 7.37 7.29 31.57
N ARG A 474 8.56 6.70 31.48
CA ARG A 474 9.80 7.32 32.00
C ARG A 474 10.87 7.55 30.95
N ASP A 475 10.76 6.91 29.80
CA ASP A 475 11.82 6.87 28.81
C ASP A 475 11.24 6.79 27.40
N ALA A 476 11.98 7.35 26.44
CA ALA A 476 11.68 7.28 25.02
C ALA A 476 13.00 7.42 24.27
N HIS A 477 13.12 6.72 23.15
CA HIS A 477 14.32 6.74 22.32
C HIS A 477 13.99 7.20 20.92
N THR A 478 14.90 7.98 20.31
CA THR A 478 14.71 8.39 18.92
C THR A 478 14.72 7.17 18.00
N LEU A 479 14.12 7.27 16.80
CA LEU A 479 14.27 6.21 15.81
C LEU A 479 15.75 5.96 15.50
N ALA A 480 16.57 7.03 15.52
CA ALA A 480 18.01 6.90 15.30
C ALA A 480 18.67 6.00 16.34
N ASP A 481 18.36 6.17 17.62
CA ASP A 481 18.88 5.34 18.72
C ASP A 481 18.36 3.89 18.62
N VAL A 482 17.06 3.73 18.37
CA VAL A 482 16.41 2.40 18.31
C VAL A 482 16.98 1.54 17.19
N TYR A 483 17.25 2.14 16.02
CA TYR A 483 17.70 1.42 14.83
C TYR A 483 19.19 1.57 14.53
N GLY A 484 19.94 2.31 15.36
CA GLY A 484 21.39 2.51 15.21
C GLY A 484 21.76 3.34 13.98
N TYR A 485 20.96 4.36 13.65
CA TYR A 485 21.24 5.22 12.50
C TYR A 485 22.38 6.19 12.82
N ARG A 486 23.21 6.47 11.81
CA ARG A 486 24.29 7.46 11.89
C ARG A 486 23.79 8.83 11.44
N ASP A 487 24.55 9.87 11.74
CA ASP A 487 24.21 11.23 11.30
C ASP A 487 24.00 11.28 9.77
N GLY A 488 22.91 11.93 9.36
CA GLY A 488 22.49 12.04 7.95
C GLY A 488 21.68 10.85 7.42
N TRP A 489 21.67 9.70 8.09
CA TRP A 489 20.82 8.58 7.68
C TRP A 489 19.34 8.90 7.92
N GLY A 490 18.48 8.37 7.04
CA GLY A 490 17.04 8.63 7.06
C GLY A 490 16.63 9.94 6.39
N LEU A 491 17.58 10.72 5.87
CA LEU A 491 17.32 11.95 5.12
C LEU A 491 17.78 11.79 3.65
N PRO A 492 17.16 12.50 2.71
CA PRO A 492 17.67 12.58 1.34
C PRO A 492 18.97 13.38 1.29
N GLY A 493 19.81 13.11 0.29
CA GLY A 493 21.02 13.89 0.02
C GLY A 493 20.79 15.40 -0.09
N GLU A 494 21.83 16.19 0.21
CA GLU A 494 21.73 17.65 0.39
C GLU A 494 21.12 18.38 -0.82
N ASP A 495 21.44 17.94 -2.04
CA ASP A 495 20.93 18.54 -3.27
C ASP A 495 19.42 18.28 -3.46
N ASP A 496 18.96 17.06 -3.17
CA ASP A 496 17.54 16.72 -3.21
C ASP A 496 16.77 17.44 -2.10
N ALA A 497 17.34 17.52 -0.89
CA ALA A 497 16.77 18.26 0.23
C ALA A 497 16.63 19.76 -0.07
N ARG A 498 17.63 20.36 -0.73
CA ARG A 498 17.57 21.76 -1.18
C ARG A 498 16.51 21.94 -2.27
N ALA A 499 16.53 21.10 -3.30
CA ALA A 499 15.59 21.19 -4.42
C ALA A 499 14.12 21.03 -3.99
N ILE A 500 13.82 20.10 -3.07
CA ILE A 500 12.46 19.93 -2.56
C ILE A 500 12.04 21.09 -1.66
N THR A 501 12.96 21.63 -0.87
CA THR A 501 12.70 22.82 -0.04
C THR A 501 12.34 24.02 -0.91
N GLU A 502 13.12 24.29 -1.96
CA GLU A 502 12.84 25.36 -2.93
C GLU A 502 11.47 25.16 -3.60
N PHE A 503 11.12 23.93 -3.97
CA PHE A 503 9.80 23.60 -4.52
C PHE A 503 8.66 23.90 -3.53
N MET A 504 8.80 23.50 -2.27
CA MET A 504 7.78 23.71 -1.24
C MET A 504 7.57 25.18 -0.92
N VAL A 505 8.65 25.98 -0.97
CA VAL A 505 8.59 27.44 -0.79
C VAL A 505 7.97 28.11 -2.01
N ALA A 506 8.40 27.75 -3.22
CA ALA A 506 7.87 28.33 -4.46
C ALA A 506 6.37 28.01 -4.68
N SER A 507 5.91 26.85 -4.21
CA SER A 507 4.49 26.45 -4.26
C SER A 507 3.63 27.13 -3.19
N GLY A 508 4.24 27.85 -2.22
CA GLY A 508 3.53 28.50 -1.12
C GLY A 508 2.97 27.52 -0.08
N VAL A 509 3.43 26.25 -0.07
CA VAL A 509 3.08 25.29 0.98
C VAL A 509 3.86 25.60 2.26
N ALA A 510 5.15 25.91 2.10
CA ALA A 510 6.04 26.32 3.16
C ALA A 510 6.40 27.81 3.00
N GLU A 511 6.44 28.54 4.11
CA GLU A 511 6.85 29.94 4.16
C GLU A 511 7.99 30.05 5.20
N TYR A 512 9.12 30.64 4.81
CA TYR A 512 10.14 31.01 5.79
C TYR A 512 9.57 32.08 6.72
N THR A 513 9.86 31.96 8.01
CA THR A 513 9.50 33.02 8.95
C THR A 513 10.24 34.30 8.60
N THR A 514 9.59 35.44 8.83
CA THR A 514 10.16 36.78 8.58
C THR A 514 11.42 37.07 9.40
N ALA A 515 11.71 36.27 10.42
CA ALA A 515 12.92 36.36 11.24
C ALA A 515 14.16 35.74 10.57
N VAL A 516 13.99 34.82 9.62
CA VAL A 516 15.08 34.05 8.98
C VAL A 516 14.80 33.93 7.48
N THR A 517 14.85 35.05 6.76
CA THR A 517 14.89 35.03 5.29
C THR A 517 16.35 34.87 4.83
N PRO A 518 16.73 33.77 4.16
CA PRO A 518 18.07 33.64 3.60
C PRO A 518 18.33 34.75 2.57
N PRO A 519 19.55 35.35 2.52
CA PRO A 519 19.87 36.36 1.51
C PRO A 519 19.71 35.76 0.10
N GLY A 520 18.77 36.29 -0.68
CA GLY A 520 18.51 35.88 -2.07
C GLY A 520 17.11 35.30 -2.35
N ILE A 521 16.32 35.00 -1.31
CA ILE A 521 14.94 34.51 -1.44
C ILE A 521 13.99 35.53 -0.81
N GLY A 522 13.95 36.74 -1.35
CA GLY A 522 12.94 37.75 -1.00
C GLY A 522 11.66 37.55 -1.83
N PRO A 523 10.49 38.05 -1.36
CA PRO A 523 9.27 38.04 -2.17
C PRO A 523 9.58 38.74 -3.50
N ARG A 524 9.33 38.04 -4.62
CA ARG A 524 9.33 38.69 -5.93
C ARG A 524 8.09 39.57 -5.95
N ASP A 525 8.30 40.89 -6.03
CA ASP A 525 7.26 41.91 -6.18
C ASP A 525 6.30 41.62 -7.34
#